data_AF-A0A1Z8B0Z5-F1
#
_entry.id   AF-A0A1Z8B0Z5-F1
#
_cell.length_a   1.000
_cell.length_b   1.000
_cell.length_c   1.000
_cell.angle_alpha   90.00
_cell.angle_beta   90.00
_cell.angle_gamma   90.00
#
_symmetry.space_group_name_H-M   'P 1'
#
loop_
_entity.id
_entity.type
_entity.pdbx_description
1 polymer ?
#
loop_
_entity_poly.entity_id
_entity_poly.type
_entity_poly.pdbx_seq_one_letter_code
_entity_poly.pdbx_strand_id
1 'polypeptide(L)'
;MKILILFLFLSFTVSVTSQVGVGTNNPESDVHVSSTNTDGGSIQIDGGIRLGGDDTTQGAKGSKGQVLTSNGDAEGASWETPGAAGDYKSSCFTVSDIAVINTAVPSGSNRNTVNVTA
;
A
#
# COMPACT_ATOMS: atom_id res chain seq x y z
N MET A 1 43.80 44.25 6.64
CA MET A 1 42.37 44.19 6.24
C MET A 1 42.03 43.04 5.28
N LYS A 2 42.78 42.80 4.20
CA LYS A 2 42.45 41.79 3.17
C LYS A 2 42.29 40.35 3.69
N ILE A 3 43.22 39.91 4.55
CA ILE A 3 43.19 38.56 5.15
C ILE A 3 42.05 38.40 6.17
N LEU A 4 41.67 39.48 6.86
CA LEU A 4 40.57 39.46 7.83
C LEU A 4 39.21 39.26 7.13
N ILE A 5 39.03 39.88 5.96
CA ILE A 5 37.83 39.73 5.14
C ILE A 5 37.69 38.29 4.62
N LEU A 6 38.82 37.63 4.31
CA LEU A 6 38.82 36.24 3.84
C LEU A 6 38.35 35.26 4.94
N PHE A 7 38.80 35.44 6.18
CA PHE A 7 38.35 34.61 7.31
C PHE A 7 36.88 34.83 7.67
N LEU A 8 36.36 36.05 7.47
CA LEU A 8 34.95 36.38 7.66
C LEU A 8 34.05 35.70 6.62
N PHE A 9 34.51 35.57 5.38
CA PHE A 9 33.78 34.85 4.34
C PHE A 9 33.82 33.32 4.52
N LEU A 10 34.92 32.77 5.02
CA LEU A 10 35.07 31.33 5.26
C LEU A 10 34.22 30.80 6.43
N SER A 11 33.79 31.69 7.34
CA SER A 11 32.97 31.33 8.50
C SER A 11 31.47 31.35 8.19
N PHE A 12 31.07 31.74 6.98
CA PHE A 12 29.67 31.75 6.57
C PHE A 12 29.26 30.38 6.02
N THR A 13 28.76 29.51 6.90
CA THR A 13 28.13 28.26 6.48
C THR A 13 26.62 28.46 6.35
N VAL A 14 26.07 28.06 5.21
CA VAL A 14 24.62 28.05 4.97
C VAL A 14 24.14 26.61 5.10
N SER A 15 23.41 26.33 6.16
CA SER A 15 22.73 25.04 6.34
C SER A 15 21.35 25.12 5.68
N VAL A 16 21.16 24.40 4.58
CA VAL A 16 19.87 24.31 3.88
C VAL A 16 19.24 22.96 4.24
N THR A 17 18.10 22.97 4.92
CA THR A 17 17.29 21.78 5.17
C THR A 17 16.16 21.74 4.13
N SER A 18 16.09 20.69 3.31
CA SER A 18 14.92 20.45 2.45
C SER A 18 13.85 19.72 3.27
N GLN A 19 12.91 20.45 3.87
CA GLN A 19 11.67 19.85 4.35
C GLN A 19 10.79 19.54 3.15
N VAL A 20 10.33 18.30 3.03
CA VAL A 20 9.57 17.83 1.86
C VAL A 20 8.09 18.17 2.03
N GLY A 21 7.77 19.46 2.11
CA GLY A 21 6.40 19.94 1.90
C GLY A 21 6.13 20.00 0.40
N VAL A 22 5.48 18.99 -0.17
CA VAL A 22 5.07 19.08 -1.59
C VAL A 22 3.84 20.00 -1.65
N GLY A 23 4.03 21.21 -2.16
CA GLY A 23 2.92 22.14 -2.44
C GLY A 23 2.42 22.99 -1.26
N THR A 24 3.16 23.07 -0.14
CA THR A 24 2.83 23.96 0.99
C THR A 24 4.08 24.68 1.51
N ASN A 25 3.91 25.93 1.92
CA ASN A 25 4.96 26.70 2.61
C ASN A 25 5.12 26.29 4.08
N ASN A 26 4.22 25.44 4.61
CA ASN A 26 4.18 25.07 6.01
C ASN A 26 4.00 23.55 6.18
N PRO A 27 5.07 22.75 6.01
CA PRO A 27 5.02 21.30 6.15
C PRO A 27 4.65 20.88 7.58
N GLU A 28 3.67 20.00 7.73
CA GLU A 28 3.17 19.55 9.05
C GLU A 28 3.67 18.16 9.47
N SER A 29 4.45 17.45 8.65
CA SER A 29 4.91 16.09 8.95
C SER A 29 6.21 15.73 8.23
N ASP A 30 7.08 14.95 8.88
CA ASP A 30 8.33 14.42 8.31
C ASP A 30 8.13 12.97 7.85
N VAL A 31 8.55 12.65 6.62
CA VAL A 31 8.60 11.27 6.09
C VAL A 31 10.03 10.75 6.19
N HIS A 32 10.27 9.76 7.04
CA HIS A 32 11.57 9.09 7.14
C HIS A 32 11.65 7.94 6.13
N VAL A 33 12.41 8.15 5.06
CA VAL A 33 12.79 7.11 4.09
C VAL A 33 14.25 6.78 4.29
N SER A 34 14.55 5.55 4.71
CA SER A 34 15.92 5.07 4.83
C SER A 34 16.29 4.26 3.58
N SER A 35 17.53 4.42 3.09
CA SER A 35 18.11 3.56 2.06
C SER A 35 19.20 2.70 2.70
N THR A 36 18.81 1.77 3.58
CA THR A 36 19.74 0.80 4.15
C THR A 36 19.85 -0.41 3.22
N ASN A 37 21.09 -0.86 2.98
CA ASN A 37 21.37 -2.05 2.18
C ASN A 37 21.01 -3.36 2.92
N THR A 38 20.67 -3.30 4.21
CA THR A 38 20.33 -4.46 5.02
C THR A 38 18.89 -4.92 4.81
N ASP A 39 18.00 -3.98 4.50
CA ASP A 39 16.55 -4.18 4.39
C ASP A 39 15.97 -3.63 3.08
N GLY A 40 16.83 -3.17 2.14
CA GLY A 40 16.45 -2.65 0.83
C GLY A 40 15.88 -1.22 0.88
N GLY A 41 16.01 -0.57 2.02
CA GLY A 41 15.37 0.70 2.36
C GLY A 41 13.94 0.52 2.86
N SER A 42 13.55 1.36 3.83
CA SER A 42 12.26 1.28 4.49
C SER A 42 11.65 2.67 4.67
N ILE A 43 10.32 2.73 4.56
CA ILE A 43 9.54 3.89 4.97
C ILE A 43 8.91 3.55 6.31
N GLN A 44 9.28 4.31 7.34
CA GLN A 44 8.62 4.22 8.64
C GLN A 44 7.72 5.42 8.82
N ILE A 45 6.43 5.17 9.04
CA ILE A 45 5.44 6.20 9.31
C ILE A 45 5.01 6.04 10.77
N ASP A 46 5.50 6.94 11.63
CA ASP A 46 5.04 7.06 13.01
C ASP A 46 3.83 8.00 13.09
N GLY A 47 2.85 7.70 13.95
CA GLY A 47 1.62 8.50 14.11
C GLY A 47 0.53 8.33 13.03
N GLY A 48 0.85 7.78 11.85
CA GLY A 48 -0.10 7.37 10.81
C GLY A 48 -0.13 8.25 9.54
N ILE A 49 -0.86 7.79 8.52
CA ILE A 49 -1.05 8.50 7.23
C ILE A 49 -2.31 9.37 7.33
N ARG A 50 -2.27 10.62 6.85
CA ARG A 50 -3.44 11.53 6.82
C ARG A 50 -3.85 11.86 5.38
N LEU A 51 -5.16 11.92 5.13
CA LEU A 51 -5.75 12.19 3.80
C LEU A 51 -6.90 13.19 3.88
N GLY A 52 -7.20 13.84 2.76
CA GLY A 52 -8.34 14.76 2.62
C GLY A 52 -8.15 16.14 3.24
N GLY A 53 -6.92 16.51 3.60
CA GLY A 53 -6.54 17.88 3.94
C GLY A 53 -6.00 18.64 2.72
N ASP A 54 -5.74 19.93 2.89
CA ASP A 54 -5.19 20.84 1.87
C ASP A 54 -4.03 21.69 2.43
N ASP A 55 -3.69 22.79 1.76
CA ASP A 55 -2.64 23.72 2.16
C ASP A 55 -2.95 24.47 3.47
N THR A 56 -4.20 24.44 3.93
CA THR A 56 -4.70 25.13 5.14
C THR A 56 -5.37 24.21 6.15
N THR A 57 -5.68 22.96 5.79
CA THR A 57 -6.42 22.02 6.63
C THR A 57 -5.70 20.69 6.78
N GLN A 58 -5.65 20.19 8.01
CA GLN A 58 -5.04 18.90 8.30
C GLN A 58 -5.99 17.74 7.94
N GLY A 59 -5.49 16.74 7.20
CA GLY A 59 -6.25 15.54 6.86
C GLY A 59 -6.49 14.58 8.04
N ALA A 60 -7.34 13.57 7.82
CA ALA A 60 -7.71 12.57 8.83
C ALA A 60 -6.83 11.32 8.78
N LYS A 61 -6.46 10.78 9.95
CA LYS A 61 -5.62 9.57 10.09
C LYS A 61 -6.38 8.23 10.07
N GLY A 62 -7.66 8.28 9.74
CA GLY A 62 -8.57 7.15 9.91
C GLY A 62 -8.89 6.85 11.38
N SER A 63 -9.94 6.07 11.59
CA SER A 63 -10.36 5.53 12.88
C SER A 63 -9.97 4.05 13.00
N LYS A 64 -9.99 3.52 14.23
CA LYS A 64 -9.71 2.11 14.48
C LYS A 64 -10.59 1.21 13.62
N GLY A 65 -9.96 0.28 12.91
CA GLY A 65 -10.64 -0.70 12.06
C GLY A 65 -10.88 -0.23 10.62
N GLN A 66 -10.63 1.04 10.29
CA GLN A 66 -10.70 1.51 8.92
C GLN A 66 -9.45 1.09 8.12
N VAL A 67 -9.63 0.98 6.81
CA VAL A 67 -8.58 0.72 5.83
C VAL A 67 -8.55 1.83 4.80
N LEU A 68 -7.37 2.13 4.28
CA LEU A 68 -7.21 3.09 3.19
C LEU A 68 -7.62 2.42 1.88
N THR A 69 -8.64 2.95 1.22
CA THR A 69 -9.18 2.40 -0.02
C THR A 69 -9.00 3.38 -1.17
N SER A 70 -8.54 2.89 -2.31
CA SER A 70 -8.54 3.67 -3.56
C SER A 70 -9.95 3.79 -4.10
N ASN A 71 -10.35 4.99 -4.49
CA ASN A 71 -11.64 5.26 -5.13
C ASN A 71 -11.55 5.36 -6.67
N GLY A 72 -10.38 5.01 -7.24
CA GLY A 72 -10.10 5.11 -8.66
C GLY A 72 -9.46 6.45 -9.06
N ASP A 73 -9.13 6.59 -10.34
CA ASP A 73 -8.23 7.64 -10.83
C ASP A 73 -8.76 9.08 -10.63
N ALA A 74 -10.08 9.26 -10.55
CA ALA A 74 -10.72 10.57 -10.45
C ALA A 74 -11.07 10.99 -9.02
N GLU A 75 -11.03 10.05 -8.07
CA GLU A 75 -11.41 10.30 -6.68
C GLU A 75 -10.25 9.96 -5.75
N GLY A 76 -9.91 10.89 -4.86
CA GLY A 76 -8.87 10.67 -3.86
C GLY A 76 -9.20 9.46 -2.98
N ALA A 77 -8.17 8.76 -2.52
CA ALA A 77 -8.33 7.64 -1.60
C ALA A 77 -8.96 8.08 -0.26
N SER A 78 -9.76 7.22 0.37
CA SER A 78 -10.47 7.50 1.61
C SER A 78 -10.29 6.40 2.65
N TRP A 79 -10.53 6.75 3.92
CA TRP A 79 -10.58 5.80 5.02
C TRP A 79 -11.96 5.16 5.09
N GLU A 80 -12.04 3.87 4.79
CA GLU A 80 -13.30 3.13 4.75
C GLU A 80 -13.35 2.08 5.85
N THR A 81 -14.54 1.82 6.38
CA THR A 81 -14.76 0.70 7.29
C THR A 81 -14.96 -0.57 6.45
N PRO A 82 -14.10 -1.58 6.60
CA PRO A 82 -14.32 -2.89 6.02
C PRO A 82 -15.74 -3.41 6.29
N GLY A 83 -16.40 -3.98 5.29
CA GLY A 83 -17.66 -4.71 5.48
C GLY A 83 -17.47 -5.90 6.43
N ALA A 84 -18.56 -6.58 6.79
CA ALA A 84 -18.45 -7.82 7.54
C ALA A 84 -17.67 -8.85 6.69
N ALA A 85 -17.00 -9.82 7.33
CA ALA A 85 -16.20 -10.83 6.61
C ALA A 85 -16.99 -11.57 5.50
N GLY A 86 -18.33 -11.58 5.56
CA GLY A 86 -19.21 -12.15 4.53
C GLY A 86 -19.52 -11.26 3.32
N ASP A 87 -19.19 -9.96 3.38
CA ASP A 87 -19.38 -9.01 2.27
C ASP A 87 -18.24 -9.11 1.26
N TYR A 88 -17.10 -9.65 1.68
CA TYR A 88 -16.00 -10.00 0.81
C TYR A 88 -16.33 -11.29 0.06
N LYS A 89 -16.74 -11.17 -1.19
CA LYS A 89 -16.74 -12.27 -2.15
C LYS A 89 -15.30 -12.70 -2.39
N SER A 90 -14.72 -13.49 -1.49
CA SER A 90 -13.52 -14.22 -1.84
C SER A 90 -13.92 -15.15 -2.97
N SER A 91 -13.31 -15.00 -4.15
CA SER A 91 -13.37 -16.00 -5.21
C SER A 91 -12.54 -17.24 -4.82
N CYS A 92 -12.53 -17.59 -3.52
CA CYS A 92 -11.96 -18.82 -3.06
C CYS A 92 -12.92 -19.92 -3.51
N PHE A 93 -12.61 -20.50 -4.66
CA PHE A 93 -13.32 -21.63 -5.22
C PHE A 93 -13.16 -22.81 -4.26
N THR A 94 -14.10 -22.97 -3.33
CA THR A 94 -14.28 -24.27 -2.67
C THR A 94 -14.92 -25.17 -3.70
N VAL A 95 -14.25 -26.25 -4.10
CA VAL A 95 -14.85 -27.28 -4.96
C VAL A 95 -16.11 -27.78 -4.23
N SER A 96 -17.29 -27.34 -4.68
CA SER A 96 -18.59 -27.68 -4.06
C SER A 96 -18.88 -29.16 -4.22
N ASP A 97 -18.49 -29.74 -5.35
CA ASP A 97 -18.83 -31.10 -5.70
C ASP A 97 -17.65 -31.79 -6.38
N ILE A 98 -17.22 -32.92 -5.81
CA ILE A 98 -16.36 -33.89 -6.49
C ILE A 98 -17.31 -34.88 -7.18
N ALA A 99 -17.38 -34.83 -8.51
CA ALA A 99 -18.04 -35.89 -9.27
C ALA A 99 -17.21 -37.18 -9.19
N VAL A 100 -17.62 -38.11 -8.32
CA VAL A 100 -17.04 -39.46 -8.28
C VAL A 100 -17.76 -40.33 -9.31
N ILE A 101 -17.10 -40.59 -10.44
CA ILE A 101 -17.61 -41.51 -11.46
C ILE A 101 -17.29 -42.95 -11.01
N ASN A 102 -18.24 -43.58 -10.31
CA ASN A 102 -18.20 -45.03 -10.06
C ASN A 102 -18.64 -45.78 -11.33
N THR A 103 -17.70 -46.03 -12.24
CA THR A 103 -17.94 -46.98 -13.33
C THR A 103 -17.68 -48.39 -12.84
N ALA A 104 -18.73 -49.20 -12.72
CA ALA A 104 -18.57 -50.65 -12.63
C ALA A 104 -18.07 -51.12 -13.99
N VAL A 105 -16.77 -51.40 -14.10
CA VAL A 105 -16.16 -51.90 -15.33
C VAL A 105 -16.47 -53.39 -15.44
N PRO A 106 -17.20 -53.85 -16.49
CA PRO A 106 -17.45 -55.27 -16.67
C PRO A 106 -16.15 -56.05 -16.85
N SER A 107 -16.10 -57.28 -16.32
CA SER A 107 -14.96 -58.18 -16.51
C SER A 107 -14.71 -58.41 -18.00
N GLY A 108 -13.55 -57.98 -18.50
CA GLY A 108 -13.15 -58.08 -19.90
C GLY A 108 -13.06 -56.75 -20.67
N SER A 109 -13.36 -55.61 -20.05
CA SER A 109 -13.18 -54.29 -20.69
C SER A 109 -11.70 -53.89 -20.78
N ASN A 110 -11.24 -53.41 -21.95
CA ASN A 110 -9.88 -52.92 -22.17
C ASN A 110 -9.66 -51.44 -21.80
N ARG A 111 -10.66 -50.79 -21.17
CA ARG A 111 -10.61 -49.40 -20.67
C ARG A 111 -10.38 -48.30 -21.72
N ASN A 112 -10.63 -48.53 -23.02
CA ASN A 112 -10.18 -47.59 -24.05
C ASN A 112 -11.21 -46.53 -24.52
N THR A 113 -12.41 -46.44 -23.94
CA THR A 113 -13.33 -45.34 -24.28
C THR A 113 -14.23 -44.99 -23.10
N VAL A 114 -14.10 -43.75 -22.60
CA VAL A 114 -15.05 -43.12 -21.69
C VAL A 114 -15.78 -42.05 -22.50
N ASN A 115 -16.99 -42.34 -22.94
CA ASN A 115 -17.86 -41.32 -23.55
C ASN A 115 -18.56 -40.56 -22.42
N VAL A 116 -18.01 -39.40 -22.06
CA VAL A 116 -18.75 -38.41 -21.28
C VAL A 116 -19.49 -37.53 -22.28
N THR A 117 -20.81 -37.58 -22.24
CA THR A 117 -21.65 -36.61 -22.99
C THR A 117 -22.18 -35.61 -21.96
N ALA A 118 -22.08 -34.32 -22.30
CA ALA A 118 -22.54 -33.22 -21.46
C ALA A 118 -24.07 -33.22 -21.31
#